data_AF-A0A523JEZ6-F1
#
_entry.id   AF-A0A523JEZ6-F1
#
_cell.length_a   1.000
_cell.length_b   1.000
_cell.length_c   1.000
_cell.angle_alpha   90.00
_cell.angle_beta   90.00
_cell.angle_gamma   90.00
#
_symmetry.space_group_name_H-M   'P 1'
#
loop_
_entity.id
_entity.type
_entity.pdbx_description
1 polymer ?
#
loop_
_entity_poly.entity_id
_entity_poly.type
_entity_poly.pdbx_seq_one_letter_code
_entity_poly.pdbx_strand_id
1 'polypeptide(L)' 'MSTVEEIQQAIKSLPREDFFRLHNWLHKLFEDQWDKEMREDIESGLLTDIAEEALKEHRSGKTSPFPADEK' A
#
# COMPACT_ATOMS: atom_id res chain seq x y z
N MET A 1 18.95 -17.25 -12.06
CA MET A 1 17.91 -16.28 -11.67
C MET A 1 16.72 -16.57 -12.55
N SER A 2 15.54 -16.80 -11.97
CA SER A 2 14.32 -16.86 -12.79
C SER A 2 13.87 -15.46 -13.14
N THR A 3 13.39 -15.26 -14.37
CA THR A 3 12.85 -13.95 -14.77
C THR A 3 11.45 -13.76 -14.19
N VAL A 4 10.94 -12.53 -14.19
CA VAL A 4 9.57 -12.23 -13.75
C VAL A 4 8.57 -13.02 -14.61
N GLU A 5 8.84 -13.16 -15.91
CA GLU A 5 8.02 -13.91 -16.84
C GLU A 5 7.96 -15.40 -16.48
N GLU A 6 9.08 -16.01 -16.09
CA GLU A 6 9.10 -17.41 -15.63
C GLU A 6 8.26 -17.61 -14.37
N ILE A 7 8.35 -16.69 -13.41
CA ILE A 7 7.54 -16.71 -12.19
C ILE A 7 6.05 -16.58 -12.53
N GLN A 8 5.69 -15.67 -13.44
CA GLN A 8 4.30 -15.51 -13.89
C GLN A 8 3.75 -16.78 -14.54
N GLN A 9 4.55 -17.49 -15.33
CA GLN A 9 4.13 -18.77 -15.92
C GLN A 9 3.96 -19.86 -14.85
N ALA A 10 4.88 -19.93 -13.88
CA ALA A 10 4.74 -20.84 -12.75
C ALA A 10 3.45 -20.58 -11.95
N ILE A 11 3.14 -19.31 -11.68
CA ILE A 11 1.91 -18.91 -10.98
C ILE A 11 0.65 -19.36 -11.73
N LYS A 12 0.62 -19.24 -13.06
CA LYS A 12 -0.51 -19.69 -13.89
C LYS A 12 -0.75 -21.20 -13.81
N SER A 13 0.28 -21.98 -13.49
CA SER A 13 0.19 -23.44 -13.36
C SER A 13 -0.25 -23.92 -11.97
N LEU A 14 -0.38 -23.02 -10.99
CA LEU A 14 -0.72 -23.38 -9.62
C LEU A 14 -2.17 -23.88 -9.51
N PRO A 15 -2.43 -24.90 -8.67
CA PRO A 15 -3.77 -25.20 -8.20
C PRO A 15 -4.42 -23.98 -7.55
N ARG A 16 -5.75 -23.88 -7.62
CA ARG A 16 -6.51 -22.74 -7.08
C ARG A 16 -6.15 -22.40 -5.64
N GLU A 17 -6.04 -23.41 -4.77
CA GLU A 17 -5.71 -23.22 -3.36
C GLU A 17 -4.32 -22.59 -3.18
N ASP A 18 -3.33 -23.10 -3.90
CA ASP A 18 -1.95 -22.60 -3.85
C ASP A 18 -1.84 -21.19 -4.42
N PHE A 19 -2.61 -20.89 -5.48
CA PHE A 19 -2.70 -19.54 -6.03
C PHE A 19 -3.21 -18.54 -4.98
N PHE A 20 -4.30 -18.86 -4.27
CA PHE A 20 -4.83 -17.96 -3.23
C PHE A 20 -3.91 -17.86 -2.02
N ARG A 21 -3.24 -18.95 -1.63
CA ARG A 21 -2.21 -18.91 -0.59
C ARG A 21 -1.05 -17.99 -0.97
N LEU A 22 -0.57 -18.10 -2.22
CA LEU A 22 0.47 -17.23 -2.75
C LEU A 22 0.01 -15.77 -2.80
N HIS A 23 -1.22 -15.52 -3.28
CA HIS A 23 -1.80 -14.18 -3.32
C HIS A 23 -1.80 -13.51 -1.95
N ASN A 24 -2.26 -14.20 -0.90
CA ASN A 24 -2.31 -13.65 0.45
C ASN A 24 -0.91 -13.32 0.99
N TRP A 25 0.06 -14.20 0.73
CA TRP A 25 1.44 -13.95 1.12
C TRP A 25 2.06 -12.77 0.34
N LEU A 26 1.84 -12.69 -0.97
CA LEU A 26 2.31 -11.58 -1.81
C LEU A 26 1.69 -10.25 -1.39
N HIS A 27 0.40 -10.26 -1.03
CA HIS A 27 -0.28 -9.07 -0.52
C HIS A 27 0.39 -8.57 0.76
N LYS A 28 0.66 -9.48 1.70
CA LYS A 28 1.35 -9.11 2.95
C LYS A 28 2.77 -8.59 2.70
N LEU A 29 3.51 -9.22 1.78
CA LEU A 29 4.83 -8.76 1.39
C LEU A 29 4.79 -7.34 0.80
N PHE A 30 3.79 -7.04 -0.02
CA PHE A 30 3.58 -5.72 -0.59
C PHE A 30 3.24 -4.68 0.49
N GLU A 31 2.34 -5.01 1.41
CA GLU A 31 2.02 -4.15 2.56
C GLU A 31 3.28 -3.83 3.39
N ASP A 32 4.09 -4.84 3.72
CA ASP A 32 5.29 -4.66 4.53
C ASP A 32 6.35 -3.80 3.82
N GLN A 33 6.49 -3.96 2.50
CA GLN A 33 7.40 -3.13 1.69
C GLN A 33 6.89 -1.69 1.59
N TRP A 34 5.58 -1.50 1.38
CA TRP A 34 4.95 -0.19 1.34
C TRP A 34 5.08 0.54 2.69
N ASP A 35 4.86 -0.14 3.81
CA ASP A 35 5.05 0.41 5.15
C ASP A 35 6.50 0.87 5.39
N LYS A 36 7.46 0.14 4.81
CA LYS A 36 8.87 0.52 4.89
C LYS A 36 9.16 1.78 4.07
N GLU A 37 8.73 1.83 2.81
CA GLU A 37 8.91 2.98 1.93
C GLU A 37 8.26 4.24 2.52
N MET A 38 7.02 4.13 2.99
CA MET A 38 6.31 5.21 3.68
C MET A 38 7.10 5.73 4.89
N ARG A 39 7.71 4.84 5.68
CA ARG A 39 8.51 5.26 6.84
C ARG A 39 9.77 6.02 6.40
N GLU A 40 10.47 5.54 5.39
CA GLU A 40 11.66 6.21 4.84
C GLU A 40 11.30 7.60 4.26
N ASP A 41 10.16 7.72 3.59
CA ASP A 41 9.65 9.00 3.06
C ASP A 41 9.28 9.98 4.17
N ILE A 42 8.70 9.49 5.28
CA ILE A 42 8.43 10.31 6.47
C ILE A 42 9.75 10.76 7.12
N GLU A 43 10.70 9.84 7.33
CA GLU A 43 11.98 10.12 7.99
C GLU A 43 12.87 11.06 7.17
N SER A 44 12.83 10.96 5.83
CA SER A 44 13.54 11.88 4.94
C SER A 44 12.93 13.28 4.87
N GLY A 45 11.72 13.46 5.42
CA GLY A 45 10.98 14.71 5.38
C GLY A 45 10.31 14.99 4.03
N LEU A 46 10.30 14.03 3.09
CA LEU A 46 9.69 14.17 1.77
C LEU A 46 8.20 14.57 1.87
N LEU A 47 7.50 14.06 2.88
CA LEU A 47 6.07 14.29 3.07
C LEU A 47 5.75 15.50 3.96
N THR A 48 6.76 16.26 4.41
CA THR A 48 6.57 17.36 5.36
C THR A 48 5.66 18.46 4.79
N ASP A 49 5.94 18.94 3.58
CA ASP A 49 5.20 20.05 2.97
C ASP A 49 3.72 19.70 2.77
N ILE A 50 3.45 18.47 2.29
CA ILE A 50 2.09 17.96 2.08
C ILE A 50 1.36 17.82 3.41
N ALA A 51 2.04 17.34 4.46
CA ALA A 51 1.45 17.22 5.79
C ALA A 51 1.10 18.60 6.38
N GLU A 52 1.99 19.58 6.24
CA GLU A 52 1.73 20.95 6.71
C GLU A 52 0.56 21.61 5.98
N GLU A 53 0.49 21.44 4.66
CA GLU A 53 -0.61 21.93 3.84
C GLU A 53 -1.94 21.28 4.26
N ALA A 54 -1.99 19.95 4.34
CA ALA A 54 -3.18 19.23 4.77
C ALA A 54 -3.67 19.68 6.15
N LEU A 55 -2.76 19.85 7.10
CA LEU A 55 -3.07 20.36 8.44
C LEU A 55 -3.58 21.80 8.41
N LYS A 56 -3.01 22.68 7.57
CA LYS A 56 -3.47 24.05 7.40
C LYS A 56 -4.88 24.09 6.82
N GLU A 57 -5.15 23.30 5.80
CA GLU A 57 -6.46 23.21 5.15
C GLU A 57 -7.54 22.70 6.13
N HIS A 58 -7.22 21.65 6.88
CA HIS A 58 -8.09 21.12 7.94
C HIS A 58 -8.42 22.18 8.98
N ARG A 59 -7.41 22.89 9.51
CA ARG A 59 -7.61 24.00 10.46
C ARG A 59 -8.42 25.15 9.88
N SER A 60 -8.38 25.35 8.55
CA SER A 60 -9.19 26.37 7.87
C SER A 60 -10.62 25.93 7.56
N GLY A 61 -11.04 24.75 8.01
CA GLY A 61 -12.41 24.24 7.82
C GLY A 61 -12.70 23.73 6.42
N LYS A 62 -11.67 23.43 5.61
CA LYS A 62 -11.82 22.93 4.23
C LYS A 62 -12.01 21.41 4.13
N THR A 63 -12.04 20.70 5.25
CA THR A 63 -12.27 19.25 5.28
C THR A 63 -13.72 18.93 5.59
N SER A 64 -14.28 17.94 4.92
CA SER A 64 -15.53 17.31 5.32
C SER A 64 -15.28 16.26 6.40
N PRO A 65 -16.28 15.96 7.26
CA PRO A 65 -16.23 14.78 8.11
C PRO A 65 -15.98 13.53 7.27
N PHE A 66 -15.23 12.58 7.83
CA PHE A 66 -15.14 11.26 7.22
C PHE A 66 -16.54 10.66 7.16
N PRO A 67 -16.99 10.13 6.02
CA PRO A 67 -18.31 9.52 5.92
C PRO A 67 -18.41 8.43 6.99
N ALA A 68 -19.42 8.53 7.84
CA ALA A 68 -19.76 7.42 8.73
C ALA A 68 -20.15 6.24 7.84
N ASP A 69 -19.69 5.03 8.18
CA ASP A 69 -20.21 3.82 7.54
C ASP A 69 -21.73 3.80 7.74
N GLU A 70 -22.49 4.14 6.70
CA GLU A 70 -23.92 3.83 6.62
C GLU A 70 -24.00 2.30 6.52
N LYS A 71 -24.07 1.65 7.67
CA LYS A 71 -24.33 0.21 7.79
C LYS A 71 -25.74 -0.13 7.30
#